data_AF-A0A2D8QNB4-F1
#
_entry.id   AF-A0A2D8QNB4-F1
#
_cell.length_a   1.000
_cell.length_b   1.000
_cell.length_c   1.000
_cell.angle_alpha   90.00
_cell.angle_beta   90.00
_cell.angle_gamma   90.00
#
_symmetry.space_group_name_H-M   'P 1'
#
loop_
_entity.id
_entity.type
_entity.pdbx_description
1 polymer ?
#
loop_
_entity_poly.entity_id
_entity_poly.type
_entity_poly.pdbx_seq_one_letter_code
_entity_poly.pdbx_strand_id
1 'polypeptide(L)'
;MKETSCGCAGIFSAMSALELYLQVFEEEGAINNFEKFMSINGSQFYGLETNNETIDLVKQTNQIPELLEISDGSHVHPFLAGEKLNWKAEV
;
A
#
# COMPACT_ATOMS: atom_id res chain seq x y z
N MET A 1 22.64 4.67 13.89
CA MET A 1 22.17 5.64 14.90
C MET A 1 20.76 5.20 15.28
N LYS A 2 20.39 5.14 16.58
CA LYS A 2 19.00 4.90 16.97
C LYS A 2 18.31 6.26 16.91
N GLU A 3 17.42 6.45 15.94
CA GLU A 3 16.74 7.73 15.66
C GLU A 3 16.05 8.33 16.90
N THR A 4 15.61 7.51 17.86
CA THR A 4 14.97 8.01 19.09
C THR A 4 15.18 7.06 20.28
N SER A 5 15.19 7.61 21.50
CA SER A 5 15.33 6.86 22.76
C SER A 5 14.15 5.89 23.00
N CYS A 6 12.94 6.27 22.60
CA CYS A 6 11.73 5.45 22.53
C CYS A 6 11.26 5.39 21.07
N GLY A 7 11.35 4.24 20.41
CA GLY A 7 10.81 4.07 19.06
C GLY A 7 9.30 3.86 19.16
N CYS A 8 8.50 4.71 18.52
CA CYS A 8 7.08 4.46 18.35
C CYS A 8 6.89 3.24 17.42
N ALA A 9 5.97 2.34 17.76
CA ALA A 9 5.65 1.21 16.91
C ALA A 9 4.63 1.63 15.83
N GLY A 10 5.00 1.51 14.56
CA GLY A 10 4.15 1.80 13.42
C GLY A 10 4.90 1.70 12.11
N ILE A 11 4.20 1.32 11.04
CA ILE A 11 4.73 1.27 9.67
C ILE A 11 3.79 2.13 8.80
N PHE A 12 4.36 3.07 8.04
CA PHE A 12 3.59 3.89 7.11
C PHE A 12 3.55 3.22 5.74
N SER A 13 2.53 2.38 5.50
CA SER A 13 2.32 1.66 4.24
C SER A 13 1.27 2.30 3.33
N ALA A 14 0.51 3.29 3.82
CA ALA A 14 -0.65 3.85 3.11
C ALA A 14 -0.31 4.38 1.71
N MET A 15 0.92 4.86 1.52
CA MET A 15 1.40 5.40 0.23
C MET A 15 1.40 4.39 -0.92
N SER A 16 1.63 3.11 -0.62
CA SER A 16 1.84 2.06 -1.63
C SER A 16 1.11 0.77 -1.29
N ALA A 17 0.05 0.88 -0.49
CA ALA A 17 -0.65 -0.29 0.06
C ALA A 17 -1.23 -1.20 -1.04
N LEU A 18 -1.87 -0.61 -2.07
CA LEU A 18 -2.49 -1.38 -3.15
C LEU A 18 -1.44 -2.14 -3.96
N GLU A 19 -0.38 -1.45 -4.34
CA GLU A 19 0.75 -2.00 -5.11
C GLU A 19 1.47 -3.09 -4.32
N LEU A 20 1.69 -2.87 -3.02
CA LEU A 20 2.31 -3.84 -2.13
C LEU A 20 1.50 -5.13 -2.05
N TYR A 21 0.20 -5.03 -1.76
CA TYR A 21 -0.65 -6.20 -1.66
C TYR A 21 -0.76 -6.91 -2.99
N LEU A 22 -0.92 -6.18 -4.10
CA LEU A 22 -0.99 -6.80 -5.42
C LEU A 22 0.29 -7.57 -5.76
N GLN A 23 1.45 -7.01 -5.43
CA GLN A 23 2.73 -7.68 -5.62
C GLN A 23 2.81 -9.00 -4.83
N VAL A 24 2.42 -9.01 -3.55
CA VAL A 24 2.39 -10.25 -2.74
C VAL A 24 1.43 -11.28 -3.34
N PHE A 25 0.23 -10.85 -3.75
CA PHE A 25 -0.74 -11.76 -4.37
C PHE A 25 -0.26 -12.31 -5.72
N GLU A 26 0.50 -11.53 -6.49
CA GLU A 26 1.14 -11.99 -7.72
C GLU A 26 2.24 -13.00 -7.43
N GLU A 27 3.13 -12.71 -6.48
CA GLU A 27 4.25 -13.59 -6.07
C GLU A 27 3.75 -14.96 -5.55
N GLU A 28 2.62 -14.97 -4.84
CA GLU A 28 1.99 -16.19 -4.32
C GLU A 28 1.05 -16.88 -5.35
N GLY A 29 0.95 -16.38 -6.58
CA GLY A 29 0.07 -16.94 -7.62
C GLY A 29 -1.42 -16.84 -7.29
N ALA A 30 -1.80 -15.91 -6.40
CA ALA A 30 -3.12 -15.76 -5.83
C ALA A 30 -3.88 -14.52 -6.36
N ILE A 31 -3.42 -13.89 -7.45
CA ILE A 31 -3.96 -12.62 -7.98
C ILE A 31 -5.49 -12.59 -8.15
N ASN A 32 -6.11 -13.74 -8.47
CA ASN A 32 -7.56 -13.89 -8.60
C ASN A 32 -8.34 -13.66 -7.28
N ASN A 33 -7.66 -13.65 -6.14
CA ASN A 33 -8.24 -13.37 -4.81
C ASN A 33 -8.00 -11.93 -4.34
N PHE A 34 -7.25 -11.12 -5.09
CA PHE A 34 -6.86 -9.78 -4.69
C PHE A 34 -8.07 -8.85 -4.49
N GLU A 35 -8.99 -8.80 -5.45
CA GLU A 35 -10.20 -7.97 -5.34
C GLU A 35 -11.05 -8.38 -4.12
N LYS A 36 -11.20 -9.69 -3.89
CA LYS A 36 -11.92 -10.18 -2.71
C LYS A 36 -11.31 -9.66 -1.42
N PHE A 37 -9.98 -9.70 -1.32
CA PHE A 37 -9.25 -9.20 -0.15
C PHE A 37 -9.39 -7.69 0.02
N MET A 38 -9.28 -6.92 -1.06
CA MET A 38 -9.22 -5.47 -1.01
C MET A 38 -10.57 -4.76 -0.90
N SER A 39 -11.65 -5.30 -1.46
CA SER A 39 -12.93 -4.57 -1.58
C SER A 39 -14.17 -5.34 -1.11
N ILE A 40 -14.17 -6.67 -1.20
CA ILE A 40 -15.39 -7.47 -0.98
C ILE A 40 -15.48 -8.01 0.45
N ASN A 41 -14.43 -8.68 0.93
CA ASN A 41 -14.47 -9.43 2.19
C ASN A 41 -14.72 -8.50 3.39
N GLY A 42 -14.09 -7.33 3.40
CA GLY A 42 -14.31 -6.32 4.43
C GLY A 42 -15.76 -5.82 4.45
N SER A 43 -16.26 -5.37 3.29
CA SER A 43 -17.63 -4.88 3.14
C SER A 43 -18.67 -5.92 3.60
N GLN A 44 -18.52 -7.18 3.18
CA GLN A 44 -19.39 -8.27 3.61
C GLN A 44 -19.32 -8.53 5.12
N PHE A 45 -18.11 -8.52 5.69
CA PHE A 45 -17.91 -8.76 7.12
C PHE A 45 -18.55 -7.66 7.98
N TYR A 46 -18.44 -6.41 7.56
CA TYR A 46 -19.01 -5.26 8.27
C TYR A 46 -20.47 -4.96 7.91
N GLY A 47 -21.08 -5.72 6.99
CA GLY A 47 -22.46 -5.49 6.53
C GLY A 47 -22.64 -4.19 5.74
N LEU A 48 -21.58 -3.74 5.04
CA LEU A 48 -21.57 -2.55 4.20
C LEU A 48 -21.78 -2.94 2.73
N GLU A 49 -22.30 -1.99 1.94
CA GLU A 49 -22.37 -2.15 0.49
C GLU A 49 -20.96 -2.12 -0.11
N THR A 50 -20.72 -2.95 -1.14
CA THR A 50 -19.48 -2.92 -1.90
C THR A 50 -19.42 -1.66 -2.76
N ASN A 51 -18.25 -1.04 -2.83
CA ASN A 51 -18.02 0.10 -3.72
C ASN A 51 -18.33 -0.26 -5.19
N ASN A 52 -18.87 0.70 -5.94
CA ASN A 52 -19.15 0.57 -7.38
C ASN A 52 -18.05 1.19 -8.25
N GLU A 53 -17.08 1.87 -7.63
CA GLU A 53 -15.93 2.47 -8.30
C GLU A 53 -14.79 1.45 -8.40
N THR A 54 -13.94 1.64 -9.41
CA THR A 54 -12.77 0.79 -9.67
C THR A 54 -11.51 1.64 -9.68
N ILE A 55 -10.40 1.03 -9.30
CA ILE A 55 -9.06 1.60 -9.39
C ILE A 55 -8.25 0.68 -10.29
N ASP A 56 -7.54 1.24 -11.27
CA ASP A 56 -6.71 0.46 -12.17
C ASP A 56 -5.31 0.29 -11.57
N LEU A 57 -4.80 -0.95 -11.60
CA LEU A 57 -3.44 -1.27 -11.18
C LEU A 57 -2.66 -1.72 -12.41
N VAL A 58 -1.68 -0.91 -12.81
CA VAL A 58 -0.87 -1.16 -13.99
C VAL A 58 0.46 -1.78 -13.61
N LYS A 59 0.91 -2.75 -14.40
CA LYS A 59 2.20 -3.42 -14.21
C LYS A 59 3.33 -2.52 -14.70
N GLN A 60 3.66 -1.53 -13.87
CA GLN A 60 4.70 -0.55 -14.11
C GLN A 60 5.57 -0.44 -12.87
N THR A 61 6.89 -0.51 -13.07
CA THR A 61 7.83 -0.31 -11.97
C THR A 61 7.68 1.09 -11.39
N ASN A 62 7.39 1.15 -10.09
CA ASN A 62 7.30 2.37 -9.31
C ASN A 62 8.38 2.37 -8.22
N GLN A 63 9.07 3.50 -8.05
CA GLN A 63 10.07 3.64 -7.00
C GLN A 63 9.44 4.35 -5.81
N ILE A 64 9.56 3.74 -4.62
CA ILE A 64 9.06 4.35 -3.39
C ILE A 64 10.07 5.41 -2.93
N PRO A 65 9.62 6.64 -2.62
CA PRO A 65 10.53 7.68 -2.18
C PRO A 65 11.18 7.30 -0.85
N GLU A 66 12.43 7.74 -0.66
CA GLU A 66 13.19 7.54 0.58
C GLU A 66 12.50 8.21 1.78
N LEU A 67 11.86 9.35 1.53
CA LEU A 67 11.27 10.24 2.51
C LEU A 67 10.00 10.87 1.91
N LEU A 68 8.94 10.94 2.70
CA LEU A 68 7.73 11.68 2.38
C LEU A 68 7.68 12.96 3.25
N GLU A 69 7.63 14.12 2.61
CA GLU A 69 7.40 15.39 3.29
C GLU A 69 5.91 15.58 3.60
N ILE A 70 5.62 16.01 4.82
CA ILE A 70 4.27 16.37 5.27
C ILE A 70 4.12 17.89 5.20
N SER A 71 2.90 18.37 4.97
CA SER A 71 2.60 19.79 4.79
C SER A 71 2.99 20.70 5.96
N ASP A 72 3.17 20.14 7.16
CA ASP A 72 3.63 20.86 8.36
C ASP A 72 5.18 20.93 8.47
N GLY A 73 5.90 20.43 7.47
CA GLY A 73 7.36 20.38 7.43
C GLY A 73 7.97 19.17 8.13
N SER A 74 7.17 18.28 8.70
CA SER A 74 7.65 16.98 9.20
C SER A 74 7.87 15.98 8.06
N HIS A 75 8.48 14.84 8.37
CA HIS A 75 8.76 13.81 7.38
C HIS A 75 8.49 12.39 7.90
N VAL A 76 8.16 11.49 6.99
CA VAL A 76 7.92 10.07 7.27
C VAL A 76 8.74 9.20 6.32
N HIS A 77 9.37 8.15 6.85
CA HIS A 77 9.94 7.09 6.03
C HIS A 77 8.82 6.09 5.68
N PRO A 78 8.42 5.99 4.40
CA PRO A 78 7.43 5.00 4.01
C PRO A 78 7.98 3.59 4.12
N PHE A 79 7.06 2.63 4.23
CA PHE A 79 7.42 1.22 4.11
C PHE A 79 8.03 0.96 2.73
N LEU A 80 9.14 0.21 2.70
CA LEU A 80 9.93 -0.04 1.48
C LEU A 80 10.52 1.24 0.86
N ALA A 81 10.84 2.26 1.67
CA ALA A 81 11.59 3.45 1.23
C ALA A 81 12.81 3.07 0.37
N GLY A 82 12.93 3.68 -0.80
CA GLY A 82 14.03 3.44 -1.75
C GLY A 82 13.87 2.21 -2.65
N GLU A 83 12.98 1.27 -2.29
CA GLU A 83 12.74 0.04 -3.03
C GLU A 83 11.82 0.24 -4.25
N LYS A 84 11.72 -0.80 -5.08
CA LYS A 84 10.87 -0.83 -6.27
C LYS A 84 9.70 -1.79 -6.09
N LEU A 85 8.51 -1.32 -6.45
CA LEU A 85 7.33 -2.16 -6.66
C LEU A 85 7.07 -2.34 -8.15
N ASN A 86 6.51 -3.49 -8.54
CA ASN A 86 6.23 -3.81 -9.95
C ASN A 86 4.87 -3.31 -10.44
N TRP A 87 4.12 -2.69 -9.56
CA TRP A 87 2.76 -2.20 -9.79
C TRP A 87 2.66 -0.73 -9.43
N LYS A 88 1.69 -0.06 -10.04
CA LYS A 88 1.33 1.32 -9.77
C LYS A 88 -0.19 1.48 -9.87
N ALA A 89 -0.82 2.13 -8.90
CA ALA A 89 -2.21 2.53 -9.02
C ALA A 89 -2.35 3.74 -9.97
N GLU A 90 -3.30 3.64 -10.89
CA GLU A 90 -3.81 4.74 -11.70
C GLU A 90 -5.26 5.01 -11.26
N VAL A 91 -5.50 6.24 -10.81
CA VAL A 91 -6.80 6.73 -10.34
C VAL A 91 -7.34 7.74 -11.33
#